data_AF-D8FGM6-F1
#
_entry.id   AF-D8FGM6-F1
#
_cell.length_a   1.000
_cell.length_b   1.000
_cell.length_c   1.000
_cell.angle_alpha   90.00
_cell.angle_beta   90.00
_cell.angle_gamma   90.00
#
_symmetry.space_group_name_H-M   'P 1'
#
loop_
_entity.id
_entity.type
_entity.pdbx_description
1 polymer ?
#
loop_
_entity_poly.entity_id
_entity_poly.type
_entity_poly.pdbx_seq_one_letter_code
_entity_poly.pdbx_strand_id
1 'polypeptide(L)'
;MDINQTVYKLCTQNKDLRDFLISKGFNNLSSDTMFNTMAKMIKLKDALKLKNIDAEIFQEEYKSFSSKVIENENFENKDSKYTIEGAVPCPIRVPLMESLKDFSSGKDIDIDFDLRSANLGMDFVFDKFKNKKKLPDLITTAGFELILDDKIYEEVKKSYTDCNIPINDDFIKRGVDLKDPEGIFHILGIVPA
;
A
#
# COMPACT_ATOMS: atom_id res chain seq x y z
N MET A 1 7.39 23.25 -1.00
CA MET A 1 8.53 22.37 -0.63
C MET A 1 9.79 22.93 -1.29
N ASP A 2 10.98 22.87 -0.68
CA ASP A 2 12.22 23.33 -1.33
C ASP A 2 12.75 22.28 -2.32
N ILE A 3 12.36 22.39 -3.59
CA ILE A 3 12.72 21.44 -4.66
C ILE A 3 14.23 21.42 -5.00
N ASN A 4 15.02 22.34 -4.45
CA ASN A 4 16.48 22.33 -4.60
C ASN A 4 17.18 21.33 -3.65
N GLN A 5 16.45 20.75 -2.72
CA GLN A 5 16.96 19.69 -1.85
C GLN A 5 16.95 18.33 -2.56
N THR A 6 17.72 17.40 -2.01
CA THR A 6 17.79 16.03 -2.52
C THR A 6 16.49 15.30 -2.26
N VAL A 7 16.13 14.39 -3.16
CA VAL A 7 14.89 13.59 -3.05
C VAL A 7 14.85 12.84 -1.72
N TYR A 8 15.98 12.28 -1.28
CA TYR A 8 16.11 11.60 0.01
C TYR A 8 15.74 12.53 1.17
N LYS A 9 16.33 13.73 1.23
CA LYS A 9 16.07 14.68 2.33
C LYS A 9 14.59 15.06 2.39
N LEU A 10 13.99 15.34 1.24
CA LEU A 10 12.58 15.70 1.16
C LEU A 10 11.67 14.54 1.60
N CYS A 11 11.97 13.30 1.19
CA CYS A 11 11.20 12.13 1.62
C CYS A 11 11.38 11.83 3.12
N THR A 12 12.54 12.12 3.71
CA THR A 12 12.71 11.97 5.17
C THR A 12 11.94 13.03 5.97
N GLN A 13 11.73 14.22 5.40
CA GLN A 13 10.96 15.29 6.01
C GLN A 13 9.45 15.12 5.84
N ASN A 14 9.03 14.39 4.79
CA ASN A 14 7.63 14.19 4.45
C ASN A 14 7.39 12.71 4.10
N LYS A 15 6.80 11.96 5.06
CA LYS A 15 6.75 10.48 5.03
C LYS A 15 6.02 9.90 3.82
N ASP A 16 5.03 10.61 3.30
CA ASP A 16 4.17 10.23 2.18
C ASP A 16 4.72 10.65 0.80
N LEU A 17 5.76 11.50 0.76
CA LEU A 17 6.33 11.99 -0.50
C LEU A 17 6.96 10.87 -1.34
N ARG A 18 7.58 9.88 -0.69
CA ARG A 18 8.15 8.73 -1.41
C ARG A 18 7.06 7.98 -2.18
N ASP A 19 5.92 7.74 -1.54
CA ASP A 19 4.78 7.05 -2.17
C ASP A 19 4.19 7.89 -3.31
N PHE A 20 4.09 9.20 -3.13
CA PHE A 20 3.63 10.11 -4.19
C PHE A 20 4.59 10.14 -5.39
N LEU A 21 5.90 10.15 -5.17
CA LEU A 21 6.87 10.07 -6.27
C LEU A 21 6.74 8.74 -7.02
N ILE A 22 6.59 7.63 -6.31
CA ILE A 22 6.38 6.32 -6.96
C ILE A 22 5.10 6.33 -7.79
N SER A 23 3.99 6.93 -7.30
CA SER A 23 2.74 7.04 -8.06
C SER A 23 2.87 7.92 -9.31
N LYS A 24 3.82 8.87 -9.31
CA LYS A 24 4.21 9.68 -10.50
C LYS A 24 5.24 9.00 -11.41
N GLY A 25 5.53 7.72 -11.18
CA GLY A 25 6.36 6.89 -12.06
C GLY A 25 7.86 6.94 -11.73
N PHE A 26 8.25 7.42 -10.56
CA PHE A 26 9.62 7.27 -10.03
C PHE A 26 9.80 5.88 -9.39
N ASN A 27 9.55 4.82 -10.17
CA ASN A 27 9.47 3.43 -9.69
C ASN A 27 10.77 2.95 -9.04
N ASN A 28 11.93 3.47 -9.46
CA ASN A 28 13.21 3.16 -8.84
C ASN A 28 13.27 3.51 -7.34
N LEU A 29 12.42 4.43 -6.86
CA LEU A 29 12.34 4.76 -5.44
C LEU A 29 11.62 3.69 -4.61
N SER A 30 10.99 2.67 -5.20
CA SER A 30 10.45 1.54 -4.44
C SER A 30 11.56 0.68 -3.83
N SER A 31 12.69 0.53 -4.51
CA SER A 31 13.87 -0.16 -3.98
C SER A 31 14.55 0.67 -2.90
N ASP A 32 14.72 0.10 -1.71
CA ASP A 32 15.45 0.75 -0.63
C ASP A 32 16.92 1.00 -0.97
N THR A 33 17.55 0.15 -1.77
CA THR A 33 18.93 0.38 -2.23
C THR A 33 19.02 1.64 -3.09
N MET A 34 18.12 1.78 -4.07
CA MET A 34 18.07 2.95 -4.94
C MET A 34 17.67 4.22 -4.16
N PHE A 35 16.72 4.10 -3.23
CA PHE A 35 16.34 5.21 -2.36
C PHE A 35 17.53 5.66 -1.48
N ASN A 36 18.29 4.73 -0.91
CA ASN A 36 19.42 5.05 -0.03
C ASN A 36 20.70 5.49 -0.77
N THR A 37 20.73 5.39 -2.10
CA THR A 37 21.89 5.77 -2.94
C THR A 37 21.53 6.92 -3.86
N MET A 38 20.72 6.68 -4.89
CA MET A 38 20.37 7.65 -5.93
C MET A 38 19.63 8.87 -5.37
N ALA A 39 18.65 8.66 -4.48
CA ALA A 39 17.85 9.75 -3.95
C ALA A 39 18.66 10.75 -3.11
N LYS A 40 19.82 10.33 -2.58
CA LYS A 40 20.75 11.23 -1.86
C LYS A 40 21.54 12.14 -2.80
N MET A 41 21.67 11.78 -4.07
CA MET A 41 22.48 12.50 -5.05
C MET A 41 21.63 13.45 -5.91
N ILE A 42 20.41 13.07 -6.26
CA ILE A 42 19.56 13.85 -7.17
C ILE A 42 18.68 14.86 -6.41
N LYS A 43 18.61 16.09 -6.91
CA LYS A 43 17.66 17.11 -6.43
C LYS A 43 16.28 16.87 -7.03
N LEU A 44 15.23 17.18 -6.28
CA LEU A 44 13.85 16.98 -6.77
C LEU A 44 13.61 17.74 -8.08
N LYS A 45 14.06 18.99 -8.20
CA LYS A 45 13.90 19.77 -9.45
C LYS A 45 14.47 19.07 -10.69
N ASP A 46 15.59 18.35 -10.55
CA ASP A 46 16.27 17.71 -11.67
C ASP A 46 15.56 16.40 -12.02
N ALA A 47 15.09 15.66 -11.01
CA ALA A 47 14.22 14.50 -11.18
C ALA A 47 12.91 14.84 -11.92
N LEU A 48 12.24 15.94 -11.53
CA LEU A 48 11.00 16.38 -12.18
C LEU A 48 11.23 16.75 -13.65
N LYS A 49 12.31 17.48 -13.95
CA LYS A 49 12.68 17.83 -15.33
C LYS A 49 12.91 16.60 -16.20
N LEU A 50 13.58 15.57 -15.69
CA LEU A 50 13.83 14.33 -16.43
C LEU A 50 12.54 13.60 -16.82
N LYS A 51 11.48 13.74 -16.03
CA LYS A 51 10.15 13.17 -16.29
C LYS A 51 9.20 14.14 -17.01
N ASN A 52 9.68 15.33 -17.39
CA ASN A 52 8.88 16.40 -17.98
C ASN A 52 7.67 16.78 -17.10
N ILE A 53 7.86 16.80 -15.78
CA ILE A 53 6.85 17.20 -14.79
C ILE A 53 7.10 18.64 -14.38
N ASP A 54 6.06 19.48 -14.45
CA ASP A 54 6.13 20.86 -13.97
C ASP A 54 6.20 20.91 -12.44
N ALA A 55 7.08 21.77 -11.92
CA ALA A 55 7.37 21.81 -10.49
C ALA A 55 6.28 22.51 -9.65
N GLU A 56 5.49 23.40 -10.24
CA GLU A 56 4.34 24.02 -9.58
C GLU A 56 3.20 23.02 -9.49
N ILE A 57 2.85 22.41 -10.63
CA ILE A 57 1.82 21.36 -10.71
C ILE A 57 2.15 20.21 -9.74
N PHE A 58 3.39 19.73 -9.73
CA PHE A 58 3.82 18.67 -8.83
C PHE A 58 3.56 19.00 -7.35
N GLN A 59 3.84 20.24 -6.93
CA GLN A 59 3.66 20.66 -5.55
C GLN A 59 2.18 20.79 -5.17
N GLU A 60 1.34 21.25 -6.09
CA GLU A 60 -0.11 21.31 -5.90
C GLU A 60 -0.71 19.91 -5.77
N GLU A 61 -0.36 19.00 -6.68
CA GLU A 61 -0.81 17.62 -6.65
C GLU A 61 -0.33 16.89 -5.39
N TYR A 62 0.92 17.10 -4.99
CA TYR A 62 1.44 16.53 -3.75
C TYR A 62 0.68 17.03 -2.53
N LYS A 63 0.37 18.34 -2.48
CA LYS A 63 -0.42 18.91 -1.38
C LYS A 63 -1.80 18.25 -1.30
N SER A 64 -2.48 18.07 -2.43
CA SER A 64 -3.77 17.39 -2.49
C SER A 64 -3.67 15.92 -2.03
N PHE A 65 -2.66 15.20 -2.52
CA PHE A 65 -2.39 13.82 -2.11
C PHE A 65 -2.13 13.72 -0.60
N SER A 66 -1.28 14.58 -0.06
CA SER A 66 -0.90 14.57 1.34
C SER A 66 -2.07 14.88 2.26
N SER A 67 -2.92 15.84 1.89
CA SER A 67 -4.18 16.11 2.61
C SER A 67 -5.07 14.88 2.68
N LYS A 68 -5.25 14.16 1.56
CA LYS A 68 -6.04 12.92 1.52
C LYS A 68 -5.44 11.82 2.39
N VAL A 69 -4.11 11.64 2.35
CA VAL A 69 -3.42 10.67 3.22
C VAL A 69 -3.67 10.99 4.69
N ILE A 70 -3.52 12.25 5.09
CA ILE A 70 -3.76 12.69 6.47
C ILE A 70 -5.22 12.50 6.88
N GLU A 71 -6.18 12.82 6.01
CA GLU A 71 -7.60 12.57 6.25
C GLU A 71 -7.92 11.07 6.39
N ASN A 72 -7.19 10.22 5.67
CA ASN A 72 -7.31 8.76 5.73
C ASN A 72 -6.65 8.16 6.98
N GLU A 73 -5.49 8.66 7.40
CA GLU A 73 -4.79 8.20 8.61
C GLU A 73 -5.49 8.67 9.91
N ASN A 74 -6.18 9.81 9.89
CA ASN A 74 -6.96 10.29 11.03
C ASN A 74 -8.31 9.59 11.19
N PHE A 75 -8.63 8.61 10.33
CA PHE A 75 -9.86 7.83 10.39
C PHE A 75 -9.76 6.73 11.47
N GLU A 76 -9.36 7.09 12.70
CA GLU A 76 -9.31 6.14 13.82
C GLU A 76 -10.70 6.01 14.49
N ASN A 77 -11.46 4.98 14.11
CA ASN A 77 -12.62 4.55 14.91
C ASN A 77 -12.17 3.41 15.85
N LYS A 78 -11.91 3.76 17.12
CA LYS A 78 -11.50 2.78 18.16
C LYS A 78 -12.53 1.69 18.45
N ASP A 79 -13.77 1.88 18.01
CA ASP A 79 -14.89 0.92 18.13
C ASP A 79 -15.39 0.44 16.75
N SER A 80 -14.54 0.50 15.71
CA SER A 80 -14.91 0.05 14.38
C SER A 80 -15.32 -1.42 14.36
N LYS A 81 -16.35 -1.71 13.55
CA LYS A 81 -16.92 -3.05 13.43
C LYS A 81 -15.99 -4.01 12.68
N TYR A 82 -15.30 -3.50 11.67
CA TYR A 82 -14.36 -4.26 10.85
C TYR A 82 -13.04 -3.52 10.69
N THR A 83 -11.96 -4.28 10.59
CA THR A 83 -10.59 -3.77 10.50
C THR A 83 -9.88 -4.37 9.29
N ILE A 84 -9.24 -3.50 8.50
CA ILE A 84 -8.47 -3.89 7.31
C ILE A 84 -7.03 -3.44 7.47
N GLU A 85 -6.08 -4.35 7.39
CA GLU A 85 -4.67 -3.99 7.54
C GLU A 85 -3.83 -4.62 6.47
N GLY A 86 -2.74 -3.96 6.12
CA GLY A 86 -1.77 -4.58 5.23
C GLY A 86 -0.93 -3.61 4.44
N ALA A 87 -0.23 -4.17 3.46
CA ALA A 87 0.65 -3.41 2.61
C ALA A 87 0.16 -3.52 1.17
N VAL A 88 0.01 -2.37 0.51
CA VAL A 88 -0.49 -2.29 -0.85
C VAL A 88 0.47 -1.51 -1.73
N PRO A 89 0.52 -1.78 -3.06
CA PRO A 89 1.32 -0.99 -3.97
C PRO A 89 0.97 0.51 -3.86
N CYS A 90 1.98 1.37 -3.80
CA CYS A 90 1.81 2.82 -3.63
C CYS A 90 0.75 3.43 -4.58
N PRO A 91 0.71 3.07 -5.89
CA PRO A 91 -0.29 3.61 -6.80
C PRO A 91 -1.75 3.28 -6.45
N ILE A 92 -1.98 2.21 -5.68
CA ILE A 92 -3.32 1.72 -5.31
C ILE A 92 -3.72 2.18 -3.91
N ARG A 93 -2.76 2.53 -3.04
CA ARG A 93 -3.02 2.81 -1.62
C ARG A 93 -4.10 3.87 -1.38
N VAL A 94 -3.89 5.08 -1.89
CA VAL A 94 -4.84 6.19 -1.69
C VAL A 94 -6.18 5.93 -2.38
N PRO A 95 -6.23 5.49 -3.66
CA PRO A 95 -7.49 5.13 -4.30
C PRO A 95 -8.29 4.06 -3.53
N LEU A 96 -7.61 3.07 -2.95
CA LEU A 96 -8.25 2.02 -2.16
C LEU A 96 -8.83 2.58 -0.85
N MET A 97 -8.08 3.41 -0.12
CA MET A 97 -8.57 4.08 1.09
C MET A 97 -9.82 4.93 0.80
N GLU A 98 -9.81 5.69 -0.30
CA GLU A 98 -10.97 6.48 -0.72
C GLU A 98 -12.17 5.57 -1.05
N SER A 99 -11.93 4.50 -1.81
CA SER A 99 -13.00 3.54 -2.17
C SER A 99 -13.60 2.85 -0.95
N LEU A 100 -12.79 2.54 0.07
CA LEU A 100 -13.26 1.94 1.33
C LEU A 100 -14.11 2.91 2.14
N LYS A 101 -13.72 4.20 2.20
CA LYS A 101 -14.52 5.25 2.85
C LYS A 101 -15.85 5.49 2.14
N ASP A 102 -15.82 5.57 0.81
CA ASP A 102 -17.04 5.73 0.02
C ASP A 102 -17.94 4.50 0.17
N PHE A 103 -17.36 3.32 0.33
CA PHE A 103 -18.11 2.10 0.58
C PHE A 103 -18.79 2.09 1.96
N SER A 104 -18.14 2.59 3.01
CA SER A 104 -18.72 2.65 4.37
C SER A 104 -19.70 3.81 4.55
N SER A 105 -19.52 4.91 3.81
CA SER A 105 -20.37 6.10 3.87
C SER A 105 -21.85 5.78 3.64
N GLY A 106 -22.70 6.15 4.60
CA GLY A 106 -24.14 5.93 4.54
C GLY A 106 -24.60 4.49 4.78
N LYS A 107 -23.71 3.57 5.19
CA LYS A 107 -24.05 2.20 5.59
C LYS A 107 -23.83 1.98 7.08
N ASP A 108 -24.51 0.97 7.65
CA ASP A 108 -24.24 0.45 8.99
C ASP A 108 -23.01 -0.50 9.00
N ILE A 109 -21.94 -0.04 8.34
CA ILE A 109 -20.67 -0.74 8.20
C ILE A 109 -19.57 0.26 8.50
N ASP A 110 -18.98 0.15 9.68
CA ASP A 110 -17.83 0.95 10.10
C ASP A 110 -16.54 0.16 9.88
N ILE A 111 -15.63 0.74 9.09
CA ILE A 111 -14.39 0.11 8.65
C ILE A 111 -13.24 1.01 9.05
N ASP A 112 -12.35 0.48 9.88
CA ASP A 112 -11.04 1.07 10.15
C ASP A 112 -9.98 0.39 9.27
N PHE A 113 -8.98 1.16 8.83
CA PHE A 113 -7.93 0.61 7.97
C PHE A 113 -6.53 1.18 8.24
N ASP A 114 -5.54 0.30 8.39
CA ASP A 114 -4.10 0.61 8.42
C ASP A 114 -3.44 -0.01 7.18
N LEU A 115 -3.57 0.71 6.05
CA LEU A 115 -2.97 0.34 4.77
C LEU A 115 -1.66 1.10 4.56
N ARG A 116 -0.55 0.36 4.53
CA ARG A 116 0.80 0.90 4.39
C ARG A 116 1.34 0.69 2.99
N SER A 117 2.40 1.43 2.68
CA SER A 117 3.18 1.21 1.46
C SER A 117 3.80 -0.19 1.46
N ALA A 118 3.72 -0.90 0.35
CA ALA A 118 4.40 -2.20 0.16
C ALA A 118 5.88 -2.17 0.56
N ASN A 119 6.57 -1.04 0.38
CA ASN A 119 7.99 -0.89 0.73
C ASN A 119 8.25 -0.90 2.24
N LEU A 120 7.23 -0.70 3.08
CA LEU A 120 7.36 -0.75 4.54
C LEU A 120 7.19 -2.17 5.10
N GLY A 121 6.83 -3.14 4.25
CA GLY A 121 6.61 -4.52 4.64
C GLY A 121 5.40 -4.73 5.55
N MET A 122 5.36 -5.92 6.16
CA MET A 122 4.20 -6.44 6.92
C MET A 122 4.49 -6.68 8.41
N ASP A 123 5.63 -6.20 8.93
CA ASP A 123 6.06 -6.47 10.31
C ASP A 123 5.01 -6.07 11.35
N PHE A 124 4.29 -4.96 11.12
CA PHE A 124 3.24 -4.49 12.02
C PHE A 124 2.06 -5.45 12.14
N VAL A 125 1.75 -6.21 11.08
CA VAL A 125 0.73 -7.27 11.07
C VAL A 125 1.32 -8.54 11.68
N PHE A 126 2.56 -8.91 11.33
CA PHE A 126 3.23 -10.09 11.89
C PHE A 126 3.42 -10.04 13.39
N ASP A 127 3.65 -8.85 13.94
CA ASP A 127 3.70 -8.64 15.38
C ASP A 127 2.36 -8.96 16.07
N LYS A 128 1.22 -8.82 15.38
CA LYS A 128 -0.09 -9.20 15.94
C LYS A 128 -0.23 -10.71 16.04
N PHE A 129 0.19 -11.45 15.01
CA PHE A 129 0.25 -12.91 15.04
C PHE A 129 1.17 -13.41 16.16
N LYS A 130 2.41 -12.92 16.20
CA LYS A 130 3.43 -13.34 17.19
C LYS A 130 2.99 -13.08 18.63
N ASN A 131 2.34 -11.96 18.88
CA ASN A 131 1.92 -11.53 20.21
C ASN A 131 0.46 -11.90 20.54
N LYS A 132 -0.21 -12.71 19.70
CA LYS A 132 -1.62 -13.11 19.86
C LYS A 132 -2.56 -11.93 20.14
N LYS A 133 -2.33 -10.81 19.44
CA LYS A 133 -3.22 -9.64 19.49
C LYS A 133 -4.46 -9.90 18.61
N LYS A 134 -5.47 -9.03 18.72
CA LYS A 134 -6.62 -9.04 17.80
C LYS A 134 -6.08 -8.91 16.37
N LEU A 135 -6.39 -9.91 15.54
CA LEU A 135 -6.07 -9.92 14.13
C LEU A 135 -7.12 -9.09 13.36
N PRO A 136 -6.72 -8.44 12.25
CA PRO A 136 -7.66 -7.70 11.41
C PRO A 136 -8.67 -8.65 10.73
N ASP A 137 -9.80 -8.14 10.27
CA ASP A 137 -10.81 -8.94 9.57
C ASP A 137 -10.40 -9.22 8.11
N LEU A 138 -9.62 -8.31 7.51
CA LEU A 138 -9.05 -8.48 6.18
C LEU A 138 -7.57 -8.09 6.20
N ILE A 139 -6.72 -8.97 5.66
CA ILE A 139 -5.30 -8.67 5.41
C ILE A 139 -5.07 -8.48 3.91
N THR A 140 -4.37 -7.41 3.54
CA THR A 140 -3.87 -7.21 2.18
C THR A 140 -2.36 -7.28 2.13
N THR A 141 -1.81 -7.84 1.05
CA THR A 141 -0.37 -7.79 0.78
C THR A 141 -0.10 -7.61 -0.71
N ALA A 142 1.03 -6.98 -1.03
CA ALA A 142 1.53 -6.81 -2.39
C ALA A 142 2.46 -7.95 -2.85
N GLY A 143 2.81 -8.87 -1.94
CA GLY A 143 3.77 -9.94 -2.19
C GLY A 143 3.42 -11.24 -1.48
N PHE A 144 4.45 -12.01 -1.14
CA PHE A 144 4.33 -13.35 -0.56
C PHE A 144 4.59 -13.38 0.95
N GLU A 145 4.63 -12.22 1.61
CA GLU A 145 5.15 -12.07 2.97
C GLU A 145 4.42 -12.98 3.98
N LEU A 146 3.12 -13.23 3.79
CA LEU A 146 2.30 -14.09 4.66
C LEU A 146 2.61 -15.59 4.55
N ILE A 147 3.30 -16.01 3.47
CA ILE A 147 3.63 -17.42 3.22
C ILE A 147 5.12 -17.73 3.36
N LEU A 148 5.97 -16.72 3.57
CA LEU A 148 7.42 -16.91 3.70
C LEU A 148 7.87 -17.42 5.07
N ASP A 149 7.08 -17.18 6.12
CA ASP A 149 7.33 -17.69 7.47
C ASP A 149 6.31 -18.78 7.82
N ASP A 150 6.78 -20.01 8.01
CA ASP A 150 5.93 -21.17 8.29
C ASP A 150 5.00 -20.95 9.49
N LYS A 151 5.44 -20.26 10.54
CA LYS A 151 4.61 -20.03 11.74
C LYS A 151 3.49 -19.04 11.45
N ILE A 152 3.78 -18.00 10.66
CA ILE A 152 2.77 -17.04 10.22
C ILE A 152 1.78 -17.75 9.30
N TYR A 153 2.26 -18.51 8.33
CA TYR A 153 1.41 -19.22 7.39
C TYR A 153 0.47 -20.22 8.06
N GLU A 154 0.97 -21.00 9.03
CA GLU A 154 0.13 -21.91 9.82
C GLU A 154 -0.95 -21.20 10.63
N GLU A 155 -0.70 -19.98 11.10
CA GLU A 155 -1.71 -19.19 11.81
C GLU A 155 -2.72 -18.59 10.84
N VAL A 156 -2.26 -18.09 9.68
CA VAL A 156 -3.13 -17.58 8.61
C VAL A 156 -4.13 -18.66 8.18
N LYS A 157 -3.66 -19.90 7.96
CA LYS A 157 -4.51 -21.05 7.62
C LYS A 157 -5.60 -21.37 8.63
N LYS A 158 -5.36 -21.08 9.91
CA LYS A 158 -6.33 -21.32 10.98
C LYS A 158 -7.33 -20.18 11.14
N SER A 159 -6.89 -18.95 10.85
CA SER A 159 -7.66 -17.74 11.16
C SER A 159 -8.39 -17.14 9.96
N TYR A 160 -7.99 -17.45 8.73
CA TYR A 160 -8.51 -16.82 7.52
C TYR A 160 -8.95 -17.83 6.46
N THR A 161 -9.81 -17.35 5.58
CA THR A 161 -10.28 -18.03 4.37
C THR A 161 -10.44 -17.00 3.25
N ASP A 162 -10.32 -17.47 2.02
CA ASP A 162 -10.70 -16.71 0.83
C ASP A 162 -12.19 -16.33 0.90
N CYS A 163 -12.53 -15.17 0.36
CA CYS A 163 -13.90 -14.68 0.17
C CYS A 163 -14.66 -15.41 -0.96
N ASN A 164 -13.98 -16.31 -1.70
CA ASN A 164 -14.54 -17.18 -2.75
C ASN A 164 -15.33 -16.40 -3.82
N ILE A 165 -14.83 -15.21 -4.16
CA ILE A 165 -15.31 -14.42 -5.30
C ILE A 165 -14.59 -14.89 -6.59
N PRO A 166 -15.16 -14.65 -7.79
CA PRO A 166 -14.45 -14.95 -9.03
C PRO A 166 -13.16 -14.15 -9.15
N ILE A 167 -12.06 -14.81 -9.51
CA ILE A 167 -10.84 -14.11 -9.94
C ILE A 167 -11.10 -13.35 -11.24
N ASN A 168 -10.26 -12.36 -11.55
CA ASN A 168 -10.41 -11.58 -12.77
C ASN A 168 -10.33 -12.49 -14.02
N ASP A 169 -11.40 -12.50 -14.82
CA ASP A 169 -11.52 -13.31 -16.04
C ASP A 169 -10.38 -13.11 -17.04
N ASP A 170 -9.72 -11.96 -17.03
CA ASP A 170 -8.56 -11.70 -17.91
C ASP A 170 -7.39 -12.65 -17.61
N PHE A 171 -7.24 -13.14 -16.37
CA PHE A 171 -6.26 -14.18 -16.06
C PHE A 171 -6.63 -15.51 -16.71
N ILE A 172 -7.89 -15.92 -16.54
CA ILE A 172 -8.41 -17.17 -17.09
C ILE A 172 -8.31 -17.17 -18.63
N LYS A 173 -8.70 -16.06 -19.28
CA LYS A 173 -8.60 -15.89 -20.74
C LYS A 173 -7.16 -15.96 -21.25
N ARG A 174 -6.18 -15.63 -20.41
CA ARG A 174 -4.75 -15.75 -20.72
C ARG A 174 -4.16 -17.11 -20.35
N GLY A 175 -5.00 -18.07 -19.94
CA GLY A 175 -4.59 -19.42 -19.59
C GLY A 175 -3.92 -19.52 -18.21
N VAL A 176 -4.16 -18.55 -17.32
CA VAL A 176 -3.62 -18.53 -15.97
C VAL A 176 -4.77 -18.58 -14.97
N ASP A 177 -4.96 -19.73 -14.33
CA ASP A 177 -5.87 -19.84 -13.18
C ASP A 177 -5.08 -19.55 -11.89
N LEU A 178 -5.38 -18.42 -11.27
CA LEU A 178 -4.72 -17.92 -10.06
C LEU A 178 -5.55 -18.21 -8.81
N LYS A 179 -6.54 -19.10 -8.89
CA LYS A 179 -7.29 -19.53 -7.71
C LYS A 179 -6.39 -20.31 -6.77
N ASP A 180 -6.39 -19.91 -5.50
CA ASP A 180 -5.70 -20.68 -4.45
C ASP A 180 -6.38 -22.05 -4.27
N PRO A 181 -5.67 -23.18 -4.48
CA PRO A 181 -6.24 -24.51 -4.28
C PRO A 181 -6.69 -24.78 -2.85
N GLU A 182 -6.05 -24.15 -1.87
CA GLU A 182 -6.41 -24.29 -0.45
C GLU A 182 -7.52 -23.33 -0.01
N GLY A 183 -7.86 -22.34 -0.85
CA GLY A 183 -8.92 -21.38 -0.59
C GLY A 183 -8.62 -20.47 0.61
N ILE A 184 -7.35 -20.14 0.86
CA ILE A 184 -6.91 -19.25 1.93
C ILE A 184 -6.71 -17.84 1.40
N PHE A 185 -6.11 -17.71 0.22
CA PHE A 185 -5.75 -16.42 -0.37
C PHE A 185 -6.59 -16.08 -1.59
N HIS A 186 -6.93 -14.79 -1.70
CA HIS A 186 -7.57 -14.25 -2.89
C HIS A 186 -6.59 -13.39 -3.70
N ILE A 187 -6.30 -13.76 -4.95
CA ILE A 187 -5.42 -12.99 -5.83
C ILE A 187 -6.22 -11.92 -6.57
N LEU A 188 -6.08 -10.67 -6.12
CA LEU A 188 -6.76 -9.50 -6.71
C LEU A 188 -6.09 -8.99 -7.98
N GLY A 189 -4.79 -9.21 -8.15
CA GLY A 189 -4.02 -8.63 -9.24
C GLY A 189 -2.59 -9.13 -9.30
N ILE A 190 -1.95 -8.89 -10.45
CA ILE A 190 -0.51 -9.11 -10.65
C ILE A 190 0.11 -7.83 -11.19
N VAL A 191 1.30 -7.48 -10.68
CA VAL A 191 2.08 -6.36 -11.20
C VAL A 191 3.25 -6.95 -11.98
N PRO A 192 3.48 -6.56 -13.26
CA PRO A 192 4.66 -7.00 -14.00
C PRO A 192 5.94 -6.54 -13.28
N ALA A 193 6.89 -7.47 -13.12
CA ALA A 193 8.22 -7.19 -12.61
C ALA A 193 9.14 -6.63 -13.72
#